data_AF-A0A9D2M9K3-F1
#
_entry.id   AF-A0A9D2M9K3-F1
#
_cell.length_a   1.000
_cell.length_b   1.000
_cell.length_c   1.000
_cell.angle_alpha   90.00
_cell.angle_beta   90.00
_cell.angle_gamma   90.00
#
_symmetry.space_group_name_H-M   'P 1'
#
loop_
_entity.id
_entity.type
_entity.pdbx_description
1 polymer ?
#
loop_
_entity_poly.entity_id
_entity_poly.type
_entity_poly.pdbx_seq_one_letter_code
_entity_poly.pdbx_strand_id
1 'polypeptide(L)' 'MVQSLAVEYQGQVEVKIYHSGVDTDYVAKYGAISKSMLIINERKAVAKLSKSAVRHAFEEALKTA' A
#
# COMPACT_ATOMS: atom_id res chain seq x y z
N MET A 1 10.48 -6.50 -0.25
CA MET A 1 9.41 -7.11 -1.09
C MET A 1 8.49 -6.06 -1.70
N VAL A 2 7.82 -5.22 -0.90
CA VAL A 2 6.96 -4.14 -1.43
C VAL A 2 7.77 -3.11 -2.22
N GLN A 3 8.96 -2.72 -1.73
CA GLN A 3 9.85 -1.80 -2.44
C GLN A 3 10.31 -2.33 -3.81
N SER A 4 10.63 -3.63 -3.91
CA SER A 4 11.03 -4.25 -5.18
C SER A 4 9.90 -4.23 -6.22
N LEU A 5 8.67 -4.52 -5.78
CA LEU A 5 7.47 -4.40 -6.64
C LEU A 5 7.20 -2.94 -7.00
N ALA A 6 7.39 -1.99 -6.08
CA ALA A 6 7.25 -0.56 -6.38
C ALA A 6 8.20 -0.10 -7.49
N VAL A 7 9.42 -0.65 -7.54
CA VAL A 7 10.40 -0.40 -8.62
C VAL A 7 9.96 -1.10 -9.91
N GLU A 8 9.46 -2.32 -9.82
CA GLU A 8 9.02 -3.10 -10.99
C GLU A 8 7.78 -2.48 -11.68
N TYR A 9 6.90 -1.86 -10.91
CA TYR A 9 5.70 -1.15 -11.37
C TYR A 9 5.88 0.37 -11.39
N GLN A 10 7.13 0.84 -11.30
CA GLN A 10 7.46 2.27 -11.26
C GLN A 10 7.02 2.93 -12.57
N GLY A 11 6.16 3.94 -12.45
CA GLY A 11 5.54 4.64 -13.59
C GLY A 11 4.12 4.20 -13.93
N GLN A 12 3.65 3.08 -13.38
CA GLN A 12 2.24 2.66 -13.50
C GLN A 12 1.49 2.74 -12.16
N VAL A 13 2.20 2.57 -11.04
CA VAL A 13 1.61 2.66 -9.69
C VAL A 13 2.47 3.55 -8.79
N GLU A 14 1.86 4.50 -8.10
CA GLU A 14 2.52 5.27 -7.04
C GLU A 14 2.44 4.51 -5.72
N VAL A 15 3.60 4.22 -5.11
CA VAL A 15 3.67 3.50 -3.84
C VAL A 15 4.26 4.41 -2.77
N LYS A 16 3.46 4.71 -1.74
CA LYS A 16 3.90 5.40 -0.53
C LYS A 16 3.92 4.42 0.64
N ILE A 17 5.08 4.31 1.28
CA ILE A 17 5.26 3.47 2.46
C ILE A 17 5.35 4.39 3.66
N TYR A 18 4.40 4.25 4.59
CA TYR A 18 4.42 4.97 5.85
C TYR A 18 4.90 4.05 6.96
N HIS A 19 5.73 4.58 7.86
CA HIS A 19 6.22 3.88 9.04
C HIS A 19 5.61 4.50 10.30
N SER A 20 4.96 3.66 11.11
CA SER A 20 4.43 4.07 12.40
C SER A 20 5.53 4.63 13.30
N GLY A 21 5.29 5.82 13.87
CA GLY A 21 6.24 6.54 14.72
C GLY A 21 7.23 7.44 13.99
N VAL A 22 7.32 7.34 12.65
CA VAL A 22 8.09 8.27 11.81
C VAL A 22 7.14 9.17 11.04
N ASP A 23 6.23 8.55 10.29
CA ASP A 23 5.21 9.23 9.53
C ASP A 23 3.93 9.31 10.36
N THR A 24 3.35 10.49 10.49
CA THR A 24 2.08 10.67 11.24
C THR A 24 0.93 11.08 10.32
N ASP A 25 1.22 11.51 9.09
CA ASP A 25 0.22 11.96 8.12
C ASP A 25 -0.81 10.88 7.77
N TYR A 26 -0.40 9.60 7.77
CA TYR A 26 -1.32 8.50 7.50
C TYR A 26 -2.41 8.38 8.58
N VAL A 27 -2.13 8.81 9.82
CA VAL A 27 -3.08 8.71 10.94
C VAL A 27 -4.26 9.66 10.72
N ALA A 28 -4.02 10.85 10.18
CA ALA A 28 -5.08 11.80 9.86
C ALA A 28 -5.99 11.28 8.73
N LYS A 29 -5.43 10.54 7.75
CA LYS A 29 -6.19 9.99 6.62
C LYS A 29 -6.93 8.69 6.93
N TYR A 30 -6.28 7.77 7.63
CA TYR A 30 -6.73 6.38 7.78
C TYR A 30 -7.02 5.97 9.24
N GLY A 31 -6.75 6.86 10.19
CA GLY A 31 -6.94 6.61 11.61
C GLY A 31 -5.79 5.79 12.24
N ALA A 32 -6.02 5.36 13.49
CA ALA A 32 -5.05 4.59 14.25
C ALA A 32 -4.92 3.17 13.69
N ILE A 33 -3.88 2.94 12.90
CA ILE A 33 -3.53 1.63 12.36
C ILE A 33 -2.57 0.93 13.32
N SER A 34 -3.02 -0.19 13.91
CA SER A 34 -2.23 -0.99 14.85
C SER A 34 -1.43 -2.13 14.19
N LYS A 35 -1.72 -2.46 12.93
CA LYS A 35 -1.08 -3.56 12.18
C LYS A 35 -0.68 -3.08 10.79
N SER A 36 0.45 -3.55 10.29
CA SER A 36 0.91 -3.23 8.93
C SER A 36 -0.16 -3.62 7.91
N MET A 37 -0.60 -2.64 7.12
CA MET A 37 -1.64 -2.80 6.11
C MET A 37 -1.29 -2.02 4.85
N LEU A 38 -1.84 -2.46 3.72
CA LEU A 38 -1.68 -1.85 2.41
C LEU A 38 -2.98 -1.15 2.04
N ILE A 39 -2.89 0.11 1.65
CA ILE A 39 -4.05 0.87 1.14
C ILE A 39 -3.91 0.99 -0.37
N ILE A 40 -4.94 0.59 -1.11
CA ILE A 40 -5.01 0.65 -2.58
C ILE A 40 -5.96 1.78 -2.96
N ASN A 41 -5.49 2.71 -3.81
CA ASN A 41 -6.26 3.85 -4.34
C ASN A 41 -7.01 4.66 -3.27
N GLU A 42 -6.42 4.78 -2.07
CA GLU A 42 -7.01 5.44 -0.89
C GLU A 42 -8.41 4.90 -0.47
N ARG A 43 -8.84 3.75 -1.00
CA ARG A 43 -10.20 3.20 -0.78
C ARG A 43 -10.21 1.81 -0.16
N LYS A 44 -9.27 0.94 -0.56
CA LYS A 44 -9.28 -0.47 -0.16
C LYS A 44 -8.12 -0.79 0.77
N ALA A 45 -8.44 -1.28 1.95
CA ALA A 45 -7.48 -1.68 2.96
C ALA A 45 -7.22 -3.19 2.92
N VAL A 46 -5.97 -3.61 2.77
CA VAL A 46 -5.52 -4.99 2.78
C VAL A 46 -4.58 -5.22 3.95
N ALA A 47 -5.05 -5.89 4.99
CA ALA A 47 -4.24 -6.24 6.16
C ALA A 47 -3.31 -7.44 5.91
N LYS A 48 -3.52 -8.20 4.83
CA LYS A 48 -2.75 -9.40 4.51
C LYS A 48 -1.57 -9.06 3.60
N LEU A 49 -0.36 -9.08 4.15
CA LEU A 49 0.88 -8.70 3.45
C LEU A 49 1.64 -9.89 2.84
N SER A 50 0.94 -10.96 2.42
CA SER A 50 1.61 -12.08 1.73
C SER A 50 2.05 -11.67 0.32
N LYS A 51 3.06 -12.35 -0.23
CA LYS A 51 3.57 -12.07 -1.60
C LYS A 51 2.48 -12.05 -2.67
N SER A 52 1.54 -12.98 -2.57
CA SER A 52 0.35 -13.03 -3.43
C SER A 52 -0.59 -11.84 -3.22
N ALA A 53 -0.89 -11.48 -1.97
CA ALA A 53 -1.82 -10.40 -1.65
C ALA A 53 -1.26 -9.03 -2.04
N VAL A 54 0.04 -8.80 -1.84
CA VAL A 54 0.72 -7.58 -2.32
C VAL A 54 0.66 -7.51 -3.84
N ARG A 55 0.99 -8.58 -4.57
CA ARG A 55 0.91 -8.56 -6.04
C ARG A 55 -0.51 -8.29 -6.54
N HIS A 56 -1.51 -8.98 -5.97
CA HIS A 56 -2.92 -8.72 -6.30
C HIS A 56 -3.33 -7.27 -6.00
N ALA A 57 -2.84 -6.69 -4.90
CA ALA A 57 -3.12 -5.30 -4.56
C ALA A 57 -2.59 -4.32 -5.62
N PHE A 58 -1.40 -4.57 -6.17
CA PHE A 58 -0.84 -3.78 -7.27
C PHE A 58 -1.61 -3.98 -8.58
N GLU A 59 -1.97 -5.21 -8.93
CA GLU A 59 -2.79 -5.48 -10.12
C GLU A 59 -4.18 -4.83 -10.04
N GLU A 60 -4.80 -4.81 -8.86
CA GLU A 60 -6.08 -4.10 -8.65
C GLU A 60 -5.91 -2.59 -8.76
N ALA A 61 -4.80 -2.04 -8.27
CA ALA A 61 -4.49 -0.62 -8.43
C ALA A 61 -4.44 -0.24 -9.92
N LEU A 62 -3.80 -1.07 -10.75
CA LEU A 62 -3.67 -0.88 -12.20
C LEU A 62 -5.00 -1.03 -12.95
N LYS A 63 -5.84 -2.01 -12.60
CA LYS A 63 -7.12 -2.23 -13.28
C LYS A 63 -8.17 -1.16 -13.01
N THR A 64 -7.98 -0.39 -11.94
CA THR A 64 -8.93 0.66 -11.53
C THR A 64 -8.56 2.03 -12.13
N ALA A 65 -7.47 2.12 -12.91
CA ALA A 65 -7.02 3.32 -13.60
C ALA A 65 -7.65 3.49 -14.99
#